data_AF-A0A3B9F7Y7-F1
#
_entry.id   AF-A0A3B9F7Y7-F1
#
_cell.length_a   1.000
_cell.length_b   1.000
_cell.length_c   1.000
_cell.angle_alpha   90.00
_cell.angle_beta   90.00
_cell.angle_gamma   90.00
#
_symmetry.space_group_name_H-M   'P 1'
#
loop_
_entity.id
_entity.type
_entity.pdbx_description
1 polymer ?
#
loop_
_entity_poly.entity_id
_entity_poly.type
_entity_poly.pdbx_seq_one_letter_code
_entity_poly.pdbx_strand_id
1 'polypeptide(L)' 'MNPTVNIVSEIPETLHESLNIYLAAHPDWDQTRVLTAALSLFLLQNGHGDRHAARVYLETLFHNC' A
#
# COMPACT_ATOMS: atom_id res chain seq x y z
N MET A 1 -0.78 -13.63 13.72
CA MET A 1 -1.32 -12.30 13.40
C MET A 1 -0.22 -11.29 13.66
N ASN A 2 0.23 -10.57 12.64
CA ASN A 2 1.15 -9.45 12.83
C ASN A 2 0.34 -8.25 13.38
N PRO A 3 0.88 -7.49 14.34
CA PRO A 3 0.18 -6.31 14.86
C PRO A 3 0.02 -5.27 13.75
N THR A 4 -1.20 -4.78 13.56
CA THR A 4 -1.51 -3.67 12.64
C THR A 4 -1.50 -2.34 13.40
N VAL A 5 -0.93 -1.31 12.79
CA VAL A 5 -0.91 0.06 13.33
C VAL A 5 -1.71 0.96 12.41
N ASN A 6 -2.59 1.78 12.98
CA ASN A 6 -3.34 2.77 12.22
C ASN A 6 -2.47 3.99 11.91
N ILE A 7 -2.52 4.44 10.66
CA ILE A 7 -1.85 5.65 10.20
C ILE A 7 -2.92 6.63 9.75
N VAL A 8 -2.89 7.85 10.28
CA VAL A 8 -3.76 8.95 9.86
C VAL A 8 -2.90 9.99 9.15
N SER A 9 -3.25 10.31 7.92
CA SER A 9 -2.58 11.33 7.11
C SER A 9 -3.60 12.07 6.26
N GLU A 10 -3.39 13.36 6.09
CA GLU A 10 -4.06 14.14 5.07
C GLU A 10 -3.32 13.95 3.74
N ILE A 11 -4.06 13.81 2.65
CA ILE A 11 -3.50 13.73 1.28
C ILE A 11 -4.18 14.78 0.39
N PRO A 12 -3.50 15.26 -0.66
CA PRO A 12 -4.13 16.15 -1.63
C PRO A 12 -5.39 15.52 -2.25
N GLU A 13 -6.43 16.32 -2.45
CA GLU A 13 -7.70 15.88 -3.02
C GLU A 13 -7.52 15.19 -4.39
N THR A 14 -6.65 15.73 -5.24
CA THR A 14 -6.34 15.15 -6.55
C THR A 14 -5.74 13.74 -6.48
N LEU A 15 -4.96 13.45 -5.42
CA LEU A 15 -4.43 12.13 -5.17
C LEU A 15 -5.52 11.18 -4.67
N HIS A 16 -6.41 11.68 -3.81
CA HIS A 16 -7.57 10.93 -3.35
C HIS A 16 -8.54 10.58 -4.49
N GLU A 17 -8.78 11.50 -5.44
CA GLU A 17 -9.57 11.23 -6.65
C GLU A 17 -8.92 10.13 -7.50
N SER A 18 -7.61 10.22 -7.74
CA SER A 18 -6.86 9.22 -8.50
C SER A 18 -6.92 7.83 -7.84
N LEU A 19 -6.84 7.78 -6.51
CA LEU A 19 -7.02 6.55 -5.73
C LEU A 19 -8.42 5.97 -5.94
N ASN A 20 -9.47 6.78 -5.86
CA ASN A 20 -10.84 6.31 -6.05
C ASN A 20 -11.09 5.77 -7.47
N ILE A 21 -10.53 6.43 -8.49
CA ILE A 21 -10.59 5.94 -9.87
C ILE A 21 -9.91 4.57 -9.99
N TYR A 22 -8.73 4.40 -9.38
CA TYR A 22 -8.02 3.13 -9.39
C TYR A 22 -8.83 2.02 -8.70
N LEU A 23 -9.39 2.28 -7.52
CA LEU A 23 -10.20 1.32 -6.77
C LEU A 23 -11.49 0.95 -7.53
N ALA A 24 -12.13 1.89 -8.21
CA ALA A 24 -13.30 1.62 -9.03
C ALA A 24 -13.01 0.62 -10.18
N ALA A 25 -11.78 0.60 -10.69
CA ALA A 25 -11.34 -0.32 -11.74
C ALA A 25 -10.81 -1.67 -11.20
N HIS A 26 -10.51 -1.75 -9.90
CA HIS A 26 -9.88 -2.93 -9.27
C HIS A 26 -10.67 -3.37 -8.03
N PRO A 27 -11.74 -4.18 -8.19
CA PRO A 27 -12.64 -4.55 -7.10
C PRO A 27 -11.98 -5.36 -5.98
N ASP A 28 -10.87 -6.03 -6.25
CA ASP A 28 -10.10 -6.80 -5.26
C ASP A 28 -9.16 -5.92 -4.40
N TRP A 29 -9.16 -4.62 -4.65
CA TRP A 29 -8.32 -3.66 -3.94
C TRP A 29 -9.15 -2.76 -3.06
N ASP A 30 -8.62 -2.49 -1.88
CA ASP A 30 -9.13 -1.46 -0.98
C ASP A 30 -8.05 -0.38 -0.74
N GLN A 31 -8.47 0.73 -0.14
CA GLN A 31 -7.59 1.85 0.16
C GLN A 31 -6.37 1.43 1.00
N THR A 32 -6.56 0.55 1.98
CA THR A 32 -5.49 0.06 2.85
C THR A 32 -4.45 -0.73 2.07
N ARG A 33 -4.87 -1.60 1.16
CA ARG A 33 -4.02 -2.42 0.30
C ARG A 33 -3.21 -1.55 -0.64
N VAL A 34 -3.83 -0.56 -1.28
CA VAL A 34 -3.13 0.38 -2.17
C VAL A 34 -2.10 1.18 -1.39
N LEU A 35 -2.47 1.74 -0.23
CA LEU A 35 -1.56 2.53 0.59
C LEU A 35 -0.41 1.69 1.14
N THR A 36 -0.69 0.45 1.55
CA THR A 36 0.35 -0.49 2.02
C THR A 36 1.31 -0.85 0.90
N ALA A 37 0.81 -1.12 -0.30
CA ALA A 37 1.64 -1.38 -1.48
C ALA A 37 2.49 -0.17 -1.87
N ALA A 38 1.89 1.03 -1.89
CA ALA A 38 2.59 2.27 -2.20
C ALA A 38 3.70 2.58 -1.18
N LEU A 39 3.39 2.46 0.12
CA LEU A 39 4.36 2.72 1.19
C LEU A 39 5.51 1.71 1.18
N SER A 40 5.20 0.42 1.06
CA SER A 40 6.22 -0.64 1.02
C SER A 40 7.10 -0.54 -0.23
N LEU A 41 6.53 -0.19 -1.40
CA LEU A 41 7.29 0.06 -2.61
C LEU A 41 8.19 1.29 -2.47
N PHE A 42 7.68 2.39 -1.92
CA PHE A 42 8.47 3.60 -1.68
C PHE A 42 9.68 3.30 -0.77
N LEU A 43 9.46 2.55 0.31
CA LEU A 43 10.53 2.11 1.22
C LEU A 43 11.49 1.11 0.57
N LEU A 44 11.03 0.27 -0.36
CA LEU A 44 11.89 -0.65 -1.09
C LEU A 44 12.82 0.10 -2.06
N GLN A 45 12.30 1.13 -2.73
CA GLN A 45 13.05 1.93 -3.70
C GLN A 45 14.04 2.88 -3.04
N ASN A 46 13.70 3.42 -1.86
CA ASN A 46 14.49 4.47 -1.19
C ASN A 46 15.20 3.99 0.08
N GLY A 47 14.80 2.83 0.63
CA GLY A 47 15.45 2.21 1.77
C GLY A 47 16.68 1.43 1.34
N HIS A 48 17.69 1.37 2.21
CA HIS A 48 18.94 0.61 2.00
C HIS A 48 18.72 -0.93 2.01
N GLY A 49 17.86 -1.44 1.11
CA GLY A 49 17.61 -2.87 0.95
C GLY A 49 16.82 -3.49 2.11
N ASP A 50 15.84 -2.78 2.68
CA ASP A 50 15.00 -3.31 3.75
C ASP A 50 14.14 -4.49 3.25
N ARG A 51 14.53 -5.70 3.69
CA ARG A 51 13.84 -6.95 3.34
C ARG A 51 12.44 -7.01 3.96
N HIS A 52 12.17 -6.26 5.03
CA HIS A 52 10.84 -6.20 5.63
C HIS A 52 9.86 -5.46 4.72
N ALA A 53 10.27 -4.32 4.14
CA ALA A 53 9.47 -3.59 3.16
C ALA A 53 9.21 -4.44 1.90
N ALA A 54 10.24 -5.15 1.39
CA ALA A 54 10.08 -6.07 0.27
C ALA A 54 9.05 -7.18 0.55
N ARG A 55 9.08 -7.75 1.76
CA ARG A 55 8.13 -8.79 2.17
C ARG A 55 6.71 -8.26 2.23
N VAL A 56 6.48 -7.12 2.89
CA VAL A 56 5.15 -6.50 2.99
C VAL A 56 4.62 -6.15 1.60
N TYR A 57 5.46 -5.63 0.70
CA TYR A 57 5.08 -5.34 -0.67
C TYR A 57 4.58 -6.59 -1.40
N LEU A 58 5.37 -7.68 -1.37
CA LEU A 58 5.01 -8.94 -2.01
C LEU A 58 3.74 -9.56 -1.42
N GLU A 59 3.59 -9.60 -0.09
CA GLU A 59 2.38 -10.10 0.58
C GLU A 59 1.14 -9.28 0.20
N THR A 60 1.29 -7.96 0.04
CA THR A 60 0.19 -7.05 -0.35
C THR A 60 -0.25 -7.28 -1.80
N LEU A 61 0.72 -7.46 -2.71
CA LEU A 61 0.44 -7.72 -4.12
C LEU A 61 -0.21 -9.08 -4.33
N PHE A 62 0.37 -10.12 -3.72
CA PHE A 62 0.02 -11.49 -4.05
C PHE A 62 -1.03 -12.12 -3.15
N HIS A 63 -1.58 -11.40 -2.16
CA HIS A 63 -2.69 -11.83 -1.29
C HIS A 63 -2.55 -13.31 -0.94
N ASN A 64 -1.76 -13.63 0.09
CA ASN A 64 -1.50 -15.00 0.56
C ASN A 64 -2.64 -15.98 0.22
N CYS A 65 -2.36 -16.94 -0.67
CA CYS A 65 -3.08 -18.20 -0.72
C CYS A 65 -3.12 -18.85 0.67
#